data_AF-G2YCB6-F1
#
_entry.id   AF-G2YCB6-F1
#
_cell.length_a   1.000
_cell.length_b   1.000
_cell.length_c   1.000
_cell.angle_alpha   90.00
_cell.angle_beta   90.00
_cell.angle_gamma   90.00
#
_symmetry.space_group_name_H-M   'P 1'
#
loop_
_entity.id
_entity.type
_entity.pdbx_description
1 polymer ?
#
loop_
_entity_poly.entity_id
_entity_poly.type
_entity_poly.pdbx_seq_one_letter_code
_entity_poly.pdbx_strand_id
1 'polypeptide(L)'
;MGLNEPVVPPFPMSDYGTGCMGAIAALVGLFRRAKEGGSWRGTTSLCQYDVFLLGLGLYGDDVKEKVRKDHDDHFFDLRHADSVDEVGGRALKSMKRAHPELFDEKNMQKTFSKGFGEEIKWCRSPVSIEGLRVGFERASRPNGYDRPTWEDWEIEKKVVEG
;
A
#
# COMPACT_ATOMS: atom_id res chain seq x y z
N MET A 1 -7.10 19.93 -7.08
CA MET A 1 -6.08 21.00 -7.19
C MET A 1 -6.53 22.14 -8.11
N GLY A 2 -7.53 21.97 -8.98
CA GLY A 2 -8.03 23.10 -9.82
C GLY A 2 -7.04 23.53 -10.90
N LEU A 3 -6.02 22.70 -11.16
CA LEU A 3 -4.98 22.93 -12.15
C LEU A 3 -5.43 22.42 -13.52
N ASN A 4 -4.95 23.07 -14.57
CA ASN A 4 -5.12 22.64 -15.95
C ASN A 4 -3.94 21.76 -16.41
N GLU A 5 -3.51 20.83 -15.56
CA GLU A 5 -2.43 19.87 -15.81
C GLU A 5 -2.69 18.56 -15.03
N PRO A 6 -2.23 17.41 -15.53
CA PRO A 6 -2.34 16.16 -14.80
C PRO A 6 -1.36 16.16 -13.63
N VAL A 7 -1.83 15.81 -12.43
CA VAL A 7 -0.98 15.60 -11.26
C VAL A 7 -1.08 14.14 -10.86
N VAL A 8 0.07 13.53 -10.59
CA VAL A 8 0.15 12.14 -10.13
C VAL A 8 -0.66 11.99 -8.84
N PRO A 9 -1.49 10.94 -8.70
CA PRO A 9 -2.24 10.74 -7.47
C PRO A 9 -1.32 10.61 -6.25
N PRO A 10 -1.74 11.13 -5.08
CA PRO A 10 -0.94 11.16 -3.85
C PRO A 10 -0.56 9.77 -3.29
N PHE A 11 -1.32 8.75 -3.70
CA PHE A 11 -1.11 7.37 -3.31
C PHE A 11 -0.99 6.50 -4.56
N PRO A 12 -0.22 5.40 -4.48
CA PRO A 12 -0.09 4.40 -5.55
C PRO A 12 -1.39 3.59 -5.74
N MET A 13 -2.48 4.28 -6.10
CA MET A 13 -3.82 3.71 -6.21
C MET A 13 -3.86 2.58 -7.24
N SER A 14 -3.23 2.79 -8.39
CA SER A 14 -3.16 1.82 -9.48
C SER A 14 -2.43 0.55 -9.06
N ASP A 15 -1.25 0.68 -8.44
CA ASP A 15 -0.41 -0.46 -8.06
C ASP A 15 -1.07 -1.32 -6.99
N TYR A 16 -1.48 -0.72 -5.87
CA TYR A 16 -2.09 -1.46 -4.77
C TYR A 16 -3.43 -2.06 -5.19
N GLY A 17 -4.27 -1.26 -5.86
CA GLY A 17 -5.57 -1.71 -6.31
C GLY A 17 -5.50 -2.86 -7.31
N THR A 18 -4.60 -2.76 -8.29
CA THR A 18 -4.37 -3.85 -9.26
C THR A 18 -3.77 -5.08 -8.59
N GLY A 19 -2.89 -4.91 -7.60
CA GLY A 19 -2.38 -5.99 -6.76
C GLY A 19 -3.50 -6.73 -6.03
N CYS A 20 -4.43 -6.00 -5.41
CA CYS A 20 -5.63 -6.57 -4.79
C CYS A 20 -6.49 -7.35 -5.78
N MET A 21 -6.72 -6.80 -6.99
CA MET A 21 -7.42 -7.54 -8.05
C MET A 21 -6.70 -8.84 -8.44
N GLY A 22 -5.37 -8.84 -8.41
CA GLY A 22 -4.55 -10.02 -8.69
C GLY A 22 -4.72 -11.09 -7.61
N ALA A 23 -4.67 -10.69 -6.33
CA ALA A 23 -4.94 -11.57 -5.21
C ALA A 23 -6.35 -12.17 -5.28
N ILE A 24 -7.37 -11.36 -5.60
CA ILE A 24 -8.75 -11.84 -5.80
C ILE A 24 -8.79 -12.87 -6.94
N ALA A 25 -8.18 -12.58 -8.09
CA ALA A 25 -8.16 -13.49 -9.23
C ALA A 25 -7.49 -14.84 -8.88
N ALA A 26 -6.38 -14.81 -8.13
CA ALA A 26 -5.69 -16.00 -7.66
C ALA A 26 -6.57 -16.83 -6.69
N LEU A 27 -7.18 -16.18 -5.70
CA LEU A 27 -8.07 -16.84 -4.73
C LEU A 27 -9.30 -17.44 -5.42
N VAL A 28 -9.90 -16.73 -6.38
CA VAL A 28 -11.01 -17.25 -7.19
C VAL A 28 -10.57 -18.46 -8.03
N GLY A 29 -9.37 -18.41 -8.62
CA GLY A 29 -8.81 -19.54 -9.36
C GLY A 29 -8.59 -20.78 -8.48
N LEU A 30 -8.06 -20.59 -7.27
CA LEU A 30 -7.89 -21.66 -6.29
C LEU A 30 -9.23 -22.25 -5.85
N PHE A 31 -10.21 -21.39 -5.57
CA PHE A 31 -11.56 -21.81 -5.20
C PHE A 31 -12.20 -22.66 -6.30
N ARG A 32 -12.18 -22.18 -7.55
CA ARG A 32 -12.73 -22.93 -8.69
C ARG A 32 -11.98 -24.22 -8.93
N ARG A 33 -10.65 -24.23 -8.83
CA ARG A 33 -9.87 -25.46 -8.91
C ARG A 33 -10.29 -26.50 -7.87
N ALA A 34 -10.56 -26.07 -6.64
CA ALA A 34 -10.99 -26.97 -5.57
C ALA A 34 -12.43 -27.50 -5.76
N LYS A 35 -13.31 -26.72 -6.40
CA LYS A 35 -14.73 -27.08 -6.60
C LYS A 35 -15.01 -27.82 -7.91
N GLU A 36 -14.32 -27.42 -8.97
CA GLU A 36 -14.63 -27.82 -10.35
C GLU A 36 -13.44 -28.55 -11.01
N GLY A 37 -12.27 -28.58 -10.36
CA GLY A 37 -11.03 -29.08 -10.95
C GLY A 37 -10.40 -28.10 -11.96
N GLY A 38 -9.43 -28.60 -12.73
CA GLY A 38 -8.81 -27.86 -13.84
C GLY A 38 -7.75 -26.82 -13.45
N SER A 39 -7.35 -26.03 -14.45
CA SER A 39 -6.39 -24.93 -14.33
C SER A 39 -7.08 -23.62 -14.73
N TRP A 40 -6.89 -22.58 -13.91
CA TRP A 40 -7.54 -21.29 -14.09
C TRP A 40 -6.49 -20.20 -14.32
N ARG A 41 -6.77 -19.28 -15.25
CA ARG A 41 -5.90 -18.14 -15.56
C ARG A 41 -6.60 -16.84 -15.16
N GLY A 42 -6.01 -16.11 -14.23
CA GLY A 42 -6.37 -14.73 -13.91
C GLY A 42 -5.40 -13.75 -14.57
N THR A 43 -5.91 -12.62 -15.05
CA THR A 43 -5.09 -11.53 -15.61
C THR A 43 -5.51 -10.21 -14.98
N THR A 44 -4.54 -9.34 -14.72
CA THR A 44 -4.77 -7.99 -14.21
C THR A 44 -4.03 -6.96 -15.06
N SER A 45 -4.50 -5.72 -15.03
CA SER A 45 -3.91 -4.61 -15.77
C SER A 45 -4.11 -3.33 -14.97
N LEU A 46 -3.01 -2.58 -14.78
CA LEU A 46 -3.03 -1.26 -14.14
C LEU A 46 -4.02 -0.33 -14.86
N CYS A 47 -3.93 -0.28 -16.19
CA CYS A 47 -4.80 0.56 -17.01
C CYS A 47 -6.28 0.16 -16.88
N GLN A 48 -6.61 -1.13 -16.91
CA GLN A 48 -8.00 -1.57 -16.73
C GLN A 48 -8.54 -1.25 -15.33
N TYR A 49 -7.70 -1.35 -14.31
CA TYR A 49 -8.08 -0.96 -12.95
C TYR A 49 -8.35 0.55 -12.85
N ASP A 50 -7.53 1.39 -13.47
CA ASP A 50 -7.73 2.84 -13.49
C ASP A 50 -9.00 3.22 -14.26
N VAL A 51 -9.27 2.59 -15.41
CA VAL A 51 -10.52 2.77 -16.16
C VAL A 51 -11.72 2.36 -15.31
N PHE A 52 -11.63 1.25 -14.59
CA PHE A 52 -12.66 0.81 -13.66
C PHE A 52 -12.90 1.85 -12.56
N LEU A 53 -11.86 2.37 -11.92
CA LEU A 53 -11.98 3.41 -10.88
C LEU A 53 -12.64 4.69 -11.43
N LEU A 54 -12.27 5.14 -12.63
CA LEU A 54 -12.91 6.27 -13.28
C LEU A 54 -14.41 6.01 -13.56
N GLY A 55 -14.74 4.76 -13.91
CA GLY A 55 -16.11 4.31 -14.16
C GLY A 55 -17.00 4.28 -12.91
N LEU A 56 -16.43 4.29 -11.70
CA LEU A 56 -17.20 4.38 -10.44
C LEU A 56 -17.76 5.79 -10.19
N GLY A 57 -17.30 6.78 -10.94
CA GLY A 57 -17.69 8.18 -10.77
C GLY A 57 -16.99 8.88 -9.61
N LEU A 58 -17.33 10.16 -9.42
CA LEU A 58 -16.75 10.99 -8.38
C LEU A 58 -17.69 11.07 -7.18
N TYR A 59 -17.12 11.26 -5.99
CA TYR A 59 -17.89 11.64 -4.81
C TYR A 59 -18.70 12.93 -5.04
N GLY A 60 -19.75 13.14 -4.23
CA GLY A 60 -20.50 14.39 -4.20
C GLY A 60 -19.63 15.59 -3.80
N ASP A 61 -20.06 16.79 -4.17
CA ASP A 61 -19.28 18.01 -3.91
C ASP A 61 -19.13 18.30 -2.42
N ASP A 62 -20.10 17.89 -1.60
CA ASP A 62 -20.05 17.92 -0.15
C ASP A 62 -18.85 17.12 0.41
N VAL A 63 -18.65 15.90 -0.07
CA VAL A 63 -17.53 15.04 0.33
C VAL A 63 -16.21 15.62 -0.18
N LYS A 64 -16.17 16.08 -1.44
CA LYS A 64 -14.96 16.69 -2.02
C LYS A 64 -14.53 17.92 -1.24
N GLU A 65 -15.45 18.79 -0.86
CA GLU A 65 -15.16 19.98 -0.07
C GLU A 65 -14.67 19.64 1.33
N LYS A 66 -15.29 18.65 1.97
CA LYS A 66 -14.85 18.18 3.29
C LYS A 66 -13.40 17.68 3.24
N VAL A 67 -13.11 16.74 2.33
CA VAL A 67 -11.74 16.21 2.16
C VAL A 67 -10.75 17.33 1.84
N ARG A 68 -11.13 18.29 0.99
CA ARG A 68 -10.23 19.42 0.67
C ARG A 68 -9.86 20.26 1.88
N LYS A 69 -10.80 20.49 2.80
CA LYS A 69 -10.57 21.29 4.03
C LYS A 69 -9.64 20.61 5.02
N ASP A 70 -9.53 19.28 4.98
CA ASP A 70 -8.65 18.52 5.86
C ASP A 70 -7.16 18.65 5.45
N HIS A 71 -6.91 19.03 4.19
CA HIS A 71 -5.58 19.19 3.61
C HIS A 71 -5.17 20.68 3.53
N ASP A 72 -3.86 20.96 3.51
CA ASP A 72 -3.29 22.30 3.52
C ASP A 72 -2.81 22.70 2.13
N ASP A 73 -2.56 24.00 1.95
CA ASP A 73 -2.13 24.58 0.68
C ASP A 73 -0.89 23.87 0.11
N HIS A 74 0.06 23.49 0.97
CA HIS A 74 1.27 22.79 0.56
C HIS A 74 1.00 21.46 -0.16
N PHE A 75 -0.05 20.74 0.21
CA PHE A 75 -0.49 19.53 -0.49
C PHE A 75 -1.10 19.86 -1.85
N PHE A 76 -1.82 20.98 -1.96
CA PHE A 76 -2.46 21.40 -3.21
C PHE A 76 -1.50 22.08 -4.19
N ASP A 77 -0.30 22.47 -3.75
CA ASP A 77 0.80 22.99 -4.57
C ASP A 77 1.51 21.91 -5.41
N LEU A 78 1.06 20.65 -5.38
CA LEU A 78 1.62 19.58 -6.21
C LEU A 78 1.41 19.86 -7.70
N ARG A 79 2.43 19.55 -8.52
CA ARG A 79 2.50 19.81 -9.95
C ARG A 79 2.79 18.55 -10.75
N HIS A 80 2.55 18.60 -12.05
CA HIS A 80 2.80 17.49 -12.98
C HIS A 80 4.24 16.97 -13.01
N ALA A 81 5.22 17.81 -12.62
CA ALA A 81 6.65 17.50 -12.64
C ALA A 81 7.19 17.01 -11.28
N ASP A 82 6.36 16.97 -10.24
CA ASP A 82 6.79 16.45 -8.93
C ASP A 82 6.99 14.94 -8.99
N SER A 83 8.05 14.47 -8.34
CA SER A 83 8.35 13.04 -8.26
C SER A 83 7.35 12.31 -7.37
N VAL A 84 7.26 10.98 -7.54
CA VAL A 84 6.45 10.13 -6.66
C VAL A 84 6.87 10.28 -5.19
N ASP A 85 8.16 10.46 -4.92
CA ASP A 85 8.68 10.67 -3.57
C ASP A 85 8.15 11.99 -2.96
N GLU A 86 8.12 13.07 -3.74
CA GLU A 86 7.60 14.36 -3.31
C GLU A 86 6.08 14.30 -3.08
N VAL A 87 5.36 13.73 -4.05
CA VAL A 87 3.91 13.53 -4.01
C VAL A 87 3.52 12.71 -2.77
N GLY A 88 4.14 11.55 -2.57
CA GLY A 88 3.90 10.68 -1.41
C GLY A 88 4.34 11.33 -0.09
N GLY A 89 5.46 12.05 -0.10
CA GLY A 89 5.96 12.76 1.08
C GLY A 89 5.00 13.85 1.56
N ARG A 90 4.45 14.67 0.66
CA ARG A 90 3.44 15.69 1.00
C ARG A 90 2.12 15.06 1.44
N ALA A 91 1.67 14.02 0.74
CA ALA A 91 0.48 13.26 1.13
C ALA A 91 0.59 12.73 2.57
N LEU A 92 1.71 12.08 2.90
CA LEU A 92 1.95 11.54 4.22
C LEU A 92 2.01 12.62 5.32
N LYS A 93 2.67 13.75 5.05
CA LYS A 93 2.71 14.89 5.99
C LYS A 93 1.31 15.43 6.23
N SER A 94 0.52 15.61 5.17
CA SER A 94 -0.85 16.10 5.29
C SER A 94 -1.75 15.13 6.04
N MET A 95 -1.65 13.82 5.77
CA MET A 95 -2.39 12.79 6.51
C MET A 95 -2.06 12.80 8.01
N LYS A 96 -0.77 12.92 8.38
CA LYS A 96 -0.37 12.96 9.80
C LYS A 96 -0.96 14.15 10.55
N ARG A 97 -1.17 15.28 9.86
CA ARG A 97 -1.82 16.46 10.43
C ARG A 97 -3.33 16.28 10.53
N ALA A 98 -3.96 15.83 9.44
CA ALA A 98 -5.42 15.70 9.36
C ALA A 98 -5.96 14.57 10.23
N HIS A 99 -5.22 13.45 10.28
CA HIS A 99 -5.62 12.20 10.88
C HIS A 99 -4.48 11.56 11.69
N PRO A 100 -3.98 12.21 12.76
CA PRO A 100 -2.90 11.68 13.58
C PRO A 100 -3.23 10.31 14.20
N GLU A 101 -4.50 10.02 14.46
CA GLU A 101 -4.99 8.77 15.02
C GLU A 101 -4.66 7.54 14.17
N LEU A 102 -4.50 7.72 12.85
CA LEU A 102 -4.07 6.64 11.96
C LEU A 102 -2.64 6.19 12.26
N PHE A 103 -1.84 7.06 12.88
CA PHE A 103 -0.43 6.83 13.18
C PHE A 103 -0.14 6.48 14.65
N ASP A 104 -1.19 6.28 15.45
CA ASP A 104 -1.08 5.80 16.83
C ASP A 104 -0.27 4.51 16.91
N GLU A 105 0.50 4.34 17.99
CA GLU A 105 1.36 3.16 18.18
C GLU A 105 0.56 1.84 18.22
N LYS A 106 -0.73 1.88 18.61
CA LYS A 106 -1.63 0.72 18.53
C LYS A 106 -1.84 0.20 17.10
N ASN A 107 -1.71 1.06 16.09
CA ASN A 107 -1.88 0.74 14.68
C ASN A 107 -0.54 0.40 14.00
N MET A 108 0.57 0.55 14.72
CA MET A 108 1.91 0.45 14.20
C MET A 108 2.68 -0.71 14.84
N GLN A 109 3.59 -1.29 14.07
CA GLN A 109 4.57 -2.26 14.51
C GLN A 109 5.97 -1.75 14.15
N LYS A 110 6.95 -2.16 14.94
CA LYS A 110 8.34 -1.69 14.86
C LYS A 110 9.29 -2.86 14.96
N THR A 111 10.43 -2.75 14.29
CA THR A 111 11.55 -3.66 14.49
C THR A 111 12.85 -2.98 14.08
N PHE A 112 13.98 -3.48 14.58
CA PHE A 112 15.29 -3.03 14.13
C PHE A 112 15.63 -3.70 12.80
N SER A 113 15.85 -2.90 11.76
CA SER A 113 16.34 -3.39 10.47
C SER A 113 17.86 -3.41 10.48
N LYS A 114 18.45 -4.61 10.33
CA LYS A 114 19.89 -4.75 10.07
C LYS A 114 20.30 -4.09 8.75
N GLY A 115 19.40 -4.13 7.76
CA GLY A 115 19.65 -3.59 6.43
C GLY A 115 19.80 -2.08 6.39
N PHE A 116 18.99 -1.38 7.17
CA PHE A 116 19.04 0.08 7.29
C PHE A 116 19.86 0.56 8.49
N GLY A 117 20.20 -0.34 9.43
CA GLY A 117 20.92 0.00 10.66
C GLY A 117 20.07 0.80 11.65
N GLU A 118 18.74 0.76 11.52
CA GLU A 118 17.80 1.64 12.23
C GLU A 118 16.50 0.93 12.61
N GLU A 119 15.76 1.51 13.56
CA GLU A 119 14.38 1.09 13.82
C GLU A 119 13.47 1.53 12.67
N ILE A 120 12.75 0.57 12.10
CA ILE A 120 11.73 0.81 11.08
C ILE A 120 10.33 0.62 11.68
N LYS A 121 9.37 1.39 11.17
CA LYS A 121 7.96 1.37 11.61
C LYS A 121 7.02 1.24 10.42
N TRP A 122 6.00 0.39 10.54
CA TRP A 122 4.96 0.22 9.53
C TRP A 122 3.62 -0.18 10.16
N CYS A 123 2.54 -0.17 9.38
CA CYS A 123 1.22 -0.52 9.85
C CYS A 123 1.14 -1.99 10.29
N ARG A 124 0.39 -2.26 11.35
CA ARG A 124 0.03 -3.63 11.75
C ARG A 124 -0.81 -4.30 10.67
N SER A 125 -0.77 -5.64 10.65
CA SER A 125 -1.69 -6.40 9.81
C SER A 125 -3.13 -6.06 10.20
N PRO A 126 -4.01 -5.72 9.24
CA PRO A 126 -5.43 -5.50 9.52
C PRO A 126 -6.20 -6.82 9.73
N VAL A 127 -5.54 -7.97 9.58
CA VAL A 127 -6.16 -9.29 9.64
C VAL A 127 -5.39 -10.21 10.60
N SER A 128 -6.13 -10.91 11.45
CA SER A 128 -5.67 -12.06 12.24
C SER A 128 -6.41 -13.31 11.79
N ILE A 129 -5.70 -14.43 11.64
CA ILE A 129 -6.28 -15.72 11.25
C ILE A 129 -5.96 -16.73 12.34
N GLU A 130 -7.00 -17.39 12.86
CA GLU A 130 -6.83 -18.41 13.90
C GLU A 130 -5.93 -19.55 13.41
N GLY A 131 -4.97 -19.94 14.24
CA GLY A 131 -4.02 -21.01 13.93
C GLY A 131 -2.95 -20.63 12.90
N LEU A 132 -2.92 -19.39 12.40
CA LEU A 132 -1.92 -18.92 11.43
C LEU A 132 -1.22 -17.66 11.91
N ARG A 133 0.10 -17.64 11.74
CA ARG A 133 0.90 -16.41 11.89
C ARG A 133 0.80 -15.57 10.62
N VAL A 134 0.33 -14.33 10.75
CA VAL A 134 0.33 -13.33 9.66
C VAL A 134 1.42 -12.30 9.93
N GLY A 135 2.49 -12.29 9.13
CA GLY A 135 3.59 -11.33 9.29
C GLY A 135 4.83 -11.69 8.48
N PHE A 136 5.93 -10.97 8.72
CA PHE A 136 7.19 -11.11 7.99
C PHE A 136 8.22 -11.94 8.75
N GLU A 137 9.06 -12.70 8.06
CA GLU A 137 10.14 -13.47 8.71
C GLU A 137 11.39 -12.62 8.96
N ARG A 138 11.51 -11.44 8.32
CA ARG A 138 12.63 -10.50 8.45
C ARG A 138 12.16 -9.05 8.30
N ALA A 139 12.96 -8.14 8.81
CA ALA A 139 12.75 -6.70 8.65
C ALA A 139 13.04 -6.26 7.21
N SER A 140 12.48 -5.12 6.81
CA SER A 140 12.77 -4.50 5.51
C SER A 140 14.26 -4.20 5.36
N ARG A 141 14.81 -4.36 4.16
CA ARG A 141 16.23 -4.15 3.84
C ARG A 141 16.35 -3.37 2.51
N PRO A 142 17.44 -2.62 2.28
CA PRO A 142 17.64 -1.89 1.04
C PRO A 142 17.94 -2.82 -0.14
N ASN A 143 17.78 -2.29 -1.36
CA ASN A 143 18.08 -3.01 -2.59
C ASN A 143 19.53 -3.54 -2.58
N GLY A 144 19.70 -4.83 -2.90
CA GLY A 144 21.01 -5.48 -2.99
C GLY A 144 21.64 -5.89 -1.66
N TYR A 145 20.94 -5.71 -0.52
CA TYR A 145 21.46 -6.14 0.78
C TYR A 145 21.62 -7.66 0.87
N ASP A 146 20.60 -8.40 0.44
CA ASP A 146 20.61 -9.86 0.43
C ASP A 146 21.19 -10.41 -0.88
N ARG A 147 21.88 -11.56 -0.79
CA ARG A 147 22.34 -12.29 -1.97
C ARG A 147 21.13 -12.89 -2.69
N PRO A 148 21.15 -12.99 -4.03
CA PRO A 148 20.05 -13.59 -4.80
C PRO A 148 20.08 -15.12 -4.70
N THR A 149 19.76 -15.68 -3.53
CA THR A 149 19.74 -17.12 -3.26
C THR A 149 18.48 -17.54 -2.51
N TRP A 150 18.11 -18.81 -2.69
CA TRP A 150 17.02 -19.47 -1.94
C TRP A 150 17.55 -20.27 -0.74
N GLU A 151 18.87 -20.34 -0.56
CA GLU A 151 19.53 -21.05 0.53
C GLU A 151 19.79 -20.12 1.72
N ASP A 152 20.03 -20.71 2.89
CA ASP A 152 20.39 -20.01 4.14
C ASP A 152 19.42 -18.85 4.50
N TRP A 153 18.12 -19.10 4.33
CA TRP A 153 17.09 -18.11 4.59
C TRP A 153 17.03 -17.75 6.09
N GLU A 154 17.52 -16.56 6.43
CA GLU A 154 17.49 -16.05 7.80
C GLU A 154 16.04 -15.84 8.28
N ILE A 155 15.75 -16.17 9.54
CA ILE A 155 14.50 -15.81 10.20
C ILE A 155 14.84 -14.94 11.42
N GLU A 156 14.40 -13.69 11.39
CA GLU A 156 14.59 -12.73 12.47
C GLU A 156 13.43 -12.84 13.46
N LYS A 157 13.58 -13.67 14.51
CA LYS A 157 12.54 -13.92 15.52
C LYS A 157 11.92 -12.65 16.13
N LYS A 158 12.68 -11.56 16.25
CA LYS A 158 12.15 -10.28 16.77
C LYS A 158 11.13 -9.60 15.84
N VAL A 159 11.16 -9.91 14.54
CA VAL A 159 10.16 -9.47 13.57
C VAL A 159 8.95 -10.39 13.59
N VAL A 160 9.13 -11.61 14.11
CA VAL A 160 8.10 -12.64 14.15
C VAL A 160 6.94 -12.28 15.08
N GLU A 161 7.23 -11.50 16.12
CA GLU A 161 6.31 -11.09 17.21
C GLU A 161 5.69 -9.68 17.03
N GLY A 162 5.86 -9.06 15.85
CA GLY A 162 5.39 -7.71 15.51
C GLY A 162 3.88 -7.55 15.39
#